data_AF-A0A962T3X3-F1
#
_entry.id   AF-A0A962T3X3-F1
#
_cell.length_a   1.000
_cell.length_b   1.000
_cell.length_c   1.000
_cell.angle_alpha   90.00
_cell.angle_beta   90.00
_cell.angle_gamma   90.00
#
_symmetry.space_group_name_H-M   'P 1'
#
loop_
_entity.id
_entity.type
_entity.pdbx_description
1 polymer ?
#
loop_
_entity_poly.entity_id
_entity_poly.type
_entity_poly.pdbx_seq_one_letter_code
_entity_poly.pdbx_strand_id
1 'polypeptide(L)'
;MDALWLALAFLLGLLSRHLGLPALVGYLAAGFALNALGQKGSQLLDHIAHAGVLLLLFSVGLKLRIKSLARPEVWAGGLLHLTISGVLLGLGFLAVVTLPAWQALVLATTLGFSSTVLAAKTLEEKVELR
;
A
#
# COMPACT_ATOMS: atom_id res chain seq x y z
N MET A 1 -5.87 -23.15 10.33
CA MET A 1 -4.59 -22.64 9.76
C MET A 1 -4.61 -21.14 9.61
N ASP A 2 -5.73 -20.54 9.18
CA ASP A 2 -5.85 -19.09 8.97
C ASP A 2 -5.52 -18.25 10.21
N ALA A 3 -5.98 -18.68 11.39
CA ALA A 3 -5.67 -18.03 12.66
C ALA A 3 -4.15 -18.00 12.96
N LEU A 4 -3.40 -19.05 12.57
CA LEU A 4 -1.95 -19.08 12.75
C LEU A 4 -1.26 -18.11 11.78
N TRP A 5 -1.75 -17.98 10.55
CA TRP A 5 -1.19 -17.04 9.57
C TRP A 5 -1.47 -15.59 9.96
N LEU A 6 -2.68 -15.31 10.45
CA LEU A 6 -3.03 -14.01 11.02
C LEU A 6 -2.21 -13.71 12.28
N ALA A 7 -2.00 -14.69 13.16
CA ALA A 7 -1.16 -14.54 14.34
C ALA A 7 0.31 -14.26 13.95
N LEU A 8 0.84 -14.96 12.94
CA LEU A 8 2.19 -14.71 12.43
C LEU A 8 2.32 -13.30 11.83
N ALA A 9 1.36 -12.88 11.01
CA ALA A 9 1.31 -11.52 10.48
C ALA A 9 1.26 -10.49 11.63
N PHE A 10 0.39 -10.70 12.61
CA PHE A 10 0.29 -9.83 13.78
C PHE A 10 1.61 -9.75 14.56
N LEU A 11 2.27 -10.88 14.83
CA LEU A 11 3.55 -10.93 15.54
C LEU A 11 4.66 -10.20 14.78
N LEU A 12 4.79 -10.42 13.47
CA LEU A 12 5.78 -9.74 12.65
C LEU A 12 5.48 -8.24 12.52
N GLY A 13 4.21 -7.86 12.45
CA GLY A 13 3.80 -6.46 12.49
C GLY A 13 4.14 -5.77 13.82
N LEU A 14 3.93 -6.47 14.95
CA LEU A 14 4.31 -5.99 16.27
C LEU A 14 5.83 -5.83 16.39
N LEU A 15 6.59 -6.82 15.93
CA LEU A 15 8.05 -6.77 15.91
C LEU A 15 8.57 -5.60 15.04
N SER A 16 8.00 -5.43 13.85
CA SER A 16 8.30 -4.30 12.96
C SER A 16 8.09 -2.96 13.67
N ARG A 17 6.99 -2.83 14.42
CA ARG A 17 6.70 -1.63 15.21
C ARG A 17 7.71 -1.40 16.33
N HIS A 18 8.18 -2.46 17.01
CA HIS A 18 9.23 -2.35 18.02
C HIS A 18 10.57 -1.88 17.44
N LEU A 19 10.83 -2.17 16.16
CA LEU A 19 12.00 -1.68 15.43
C LEU A 19 11.82 -0.26 14.85
N GLY A 20 10.71 0.41 15.13
CA GLY A 20 10.41 1.75 14.63
C GLY A 20 9.91 1.81 13.18
N LEU A 21 9.58 0.65 12.58
CA LEU A 21 9.04 0.55 11.22
C LEU A 21 7.50 0.49 11.25
N PRO A 22 6.81 0.96 10.19
CA PRO A 22 5.37 0.77 10.07
C PRO A 22 4.99 -0.71 10.13
N ALA A 23 3.93 -1.06 10.88
CA ALA A 23 3.50 -2.45 11.07
C ALA A 23 3.21 -3.19 9.74
N LEU A 24 2.84 -2.45 8.70
CA LEU A 24 2.57 -2.97 7.35
C LEU A 24 3.79 -3.71 6.76
N VAL A 25 5.01 -3.29 7.09
CA VAL A 25 6.24 -3.98 6.67
C VAL A 25 6.27 -5.41 7.23
N GLY A 26 5.94 -5.59 8.51
CA GLY A 26 5.84 -6.90 9.14
C GLY A 26 4.72 -7.77 8.58
N TYR A 27 3.56 -7.18 8.28
CA TYR A 27 2.44 -7.91 7.64
C TYR A 27 2.82 -8.44 6.26
N LEU A 28 3.50 -7.62 5.44
CA LEU A 28 4.00 -8.04 4.13
C LEU A 28 5.08 -9.11 4.24
N ALA A 29 6.02 -8.95 5.16
CA ALA A 29 7.07 -9.95 5.39
C ALA A 29 6.48 -11.32 5.74
N ALA A 30 5.44 -11.35 6.58
CA ALA A 30 4.71 -12.58 6.90
C ALA A 30 4.08 -13.22 5.66
N GLY A 31 3.39 -12.42 4.83
CA GLY A 31 2.77 -12.87 3.60
C GLY A 31 3.78 -13.44 2.60
N PHE A 32 4.90 -12.75 2.38
CA PHE A 32 5.97 -13.22 1.50
C PHE A 32 6.62 -14.51 2.01
N ALA A 33 6.89 -14.60 3.32
CA ALA A 33 7.46 -15.81 3.92
C ALA A 33 6.51 -17.02 3.76
N LEU A 34 5.22 -16.83 4.06
CA LEU A 34 4.21 -17.89 3.89
C LEU A 34 4.09 -18.31 2.42
N ASN A 35 4.09 -17.35 1.49
CA ASN A 35 4.04 -17.64 0.05
C ASN A 35 5.28 -18.40 -0.43
N ALA A 36 6.48 -18.01 0.02
CA ALA A 36 7.73 -18.71 -0.30
C ALA A 36 7.75 -20.15 0.24
N LEU A 37 7.07 -20.42 1.36
CA LEU A 37 6.85 -21.76 1.91
C LEU A 37 5.72 -22.54 1.21
N GLY A 38 5.20 -22.04 0.08
CA GLY A 38 4.16 -22.69 -0.72
C GLY A 38 2.75 -22.61 -0.12
N GLN A 39 2.55 -21.80 0.92
CA GLN A 39 1.23 -21.63 1.53
C GLN A 39 0.37 -20.73 0.65
N LYS A 40 -0.88 -21.14 0.42
CA LYS A 40 -1.87 -20.37 -0.36
C LYS A 40 -2.95 -19.84 0.55
N GLY A 41 -3.39 -18.60 0.31
CA GLY A 41 -4.53 -18.01 1.02
C GLY A 41 -5.75 -18.94 0.99
N SER A 42 -6.45 -19.04 2.12
CA SER A 42 -7.75 -19.73 2.16
C SER A 42 -8.85 -18.78 1.70
N GLN A 43 -10.01 -19.36 1.33
CA GLN A 43 -11.20 -18.57 1.01
C GLN A 43 -11.58 -17.64 2.17
N LEU A 44 -11.42 -18.07 3.43
CA LEU A 44 -11.72 -17.23 4.59
C LEU A 44 -10.80 -16.01 4.64
N LEU A 45 -9.49 -16.20 4.39
CA LEU A 45 -8.52 -15.11 4.39
C LEU A 45 -8.82 -14.10 3.27
N ASP A 46 -9.24 -14.57 2.10
CA ASP A 46 -9.68 -13.69 1.00
C ASP A 46 -10.89 -12.84 1.39
N HIS A 47 -11.91 -13.43 2.03
CA HIS A 47 -13.08 -12.68 2.50
C HIS A 47 -12.71 -11.65 3.57
N ILE A 48 -11.83 -12.02 4.51
CA ILE A 48 -11.35 -11.10 5.56
C ILE A 48 -10.55 -9.96 4.94
N ALA A 49 -9.65 -10.24 4.00
CA ALA A 49 -8.88 -9.22 3.30
C ALA A 49 -9.79 -8.27 2.52
N HIS A 50 -10.80 -8.81 1.83
CA HIS A 50 -11.76 -8.01 1.07
C HIS A 50 -12.59 -7.11 2.00
N ALA A 51 -13.11 -7.65 3.11
CA ALA A 51 -13.81 -6.88 4.12
C ALA A 51 -12.90 -5.81 4.76
N GLY A 52 -11.65 -6.14 5.05
CA GLY A 52 -10.67 -5.19 5.60
C GLY A 52 -10.38 -4.02 4.66
N VAL A 53 -10.16 -4.29 3.38
CA VAL A 53 -9.97 -3.25 2.35
C VAL A 53 -11.25 -2.42 2.20
N LEU A 54 -12.42 -3.05 2.17
CA LEU A 54 -13.70 -2.33 2.08
C LEU A 54 -13.90 -1.39 3.27
N LEU A 55 -13.67 -1.85 4.50
CA LEU A 55 -13.78 -1.05 5.72
C LEU A 55 -12.74 0.09 5.74
N LEU A 56 -11.51 -0.16 5.27
CA LEU A 56 -10.49 0.87 5.13
C LEU A 56 -10.92 1.95 4.16
N LEU A 57 -11.33 1.58 2.94
CA LEU A 57 -11.75 2.53 1.90
C LEU A 57 -13.03 3.27 2.31
N PHE A 58 -13.96 2.61 2.99
CA PHE A 58 -15.14 3.24 3.56
C PHE A 58 -14.78 4.28 4.62
N SER A 59 -13.86 3.94 5.52
CA SER A 59 -13.38 4.87 6.57
C SER A 59 -12.64 6.07 5.99
N VAL A 60 -11.82 5.86 4.95
CA VAL A 60 -11.17 6.95 4.20
C VAL A 60 -12.22 7.83 3.53
N GLY A 61 -13.22 7.22 2.89
CA GLY A 61 -14.34 7.93 2.27
C GLY A 61 -15.14 8.78 3.25
N LEU A 62 -15.40 8.27 4.46
CA LEU A 62 -16.12 8.99 5.52
C LEU A 62 -15.37 10.24 6.01
N LYS A 63 -14.03 10.20 6.01
CA LYS A 63 -13.17 11.35 6.36
C LYS A 63 -12.94 12.32 5.19
N LEU A 64 -13.30 11.94 3.96
CA LEU A 64 -13.00 12.72 2.76
C LEU A 64 -13.98 13.89 2.60
N ARG A 65 -13.43 15.11 2.49
CA ARG A 65 -14.23 16.31 2.19
C ARG A 65 -14.24 16.55 0.68
N ILE A 66 -15.38 16.35 0.01
CA ILE A 66 -15.49 16.52 -1.46
C ILE A 66 -14.99 17.90 -1.92
N LYS A 67 -15.26 18.95 -1.13
CA LYS A 67 -14.78 20.32 -1.41
C LYS A 67 -13.26 20.45 -1.38
N SER A 68 -12.53 19.65 -0.59
CA SER A 68 -11.07 19.68 -0.61
C SER A 68 -10.52 18.97 -1.85
N LEU A 69 -11.19 17.92 -2.32
CA LEU A 69 -10.79 17.21 -3.54
C LEU A 69 -11.01 18.05 -4.80
N ALA A 70 -12.01 18.93 -4.82
CA ALA A 70 -12.28 19.82 -5.96
C ALA A 70 -11.25 20.94 -6.14
N ARG A 71 -10.32 21.12 -5.19
CA ARG A 71 -9.29 22.15 -5.25
C ARG A 71 -8.29 21.83 -6.37
N PRO A 72 -8.00 22.76 -7.30
CA PRO A 72 -7.08 22.54 -8.41
C PRO A 72 -5.68 22.11 -7.95
N GLU A 73 -5.24 22.59 -6.79
CA GLU A 73 -3.92 22.28 -6.22
C GLU A 73 -3.78 20.79 -5.89
N VAL A 74 -4.87 20.13 -5.48
CA VAL A 74 -4.89 18.69 -5.18
C VAL A 74 -4.75 17.87 -6.45
N TRP A 75 -5.49 18.25 -7.51
CA TRP A 75 -5.40 17.58 -8.81
C TRP A 75 -4.07 17.84 -9.50
N ALA A 76 -3.61 19.09 -9.53
CA ALA A 76 -2.34 19.45 -10.14
C ALA A 76 -1.18 18.74 -9.46
N GLY A 77 -1.11 18.76 -8.11
CA GLY A 77 -0.07 18.07 -7.36
C GLY A 77 -0.10 16.55 -7.55
N GLY A 78 -1.29 15.94 -7.47
CA GLY A 78 -1.45 14.50 -7.65
C GLY A 78 -1.11 14.03 -9.06
N LEU A 79 -1.61 14.73 -10.09
CA LEU A 79 -1.32 14.42 -11.50
C LEU A 79 0.16 14.64 -11.81
N LEU A 80 0.75 15.77 -11.41
CA LEU A 80 2.18 16.01 -11.61
C LEU A 80 3.04 14.93 -10.96
N HIS A 81 2.75 14.58 -9.71
CA HIS A 81 3.47 13.50 -9.01
C HIS A 81 3.35 12.18 -9.78
N LEU A 82 2.13 11.77 -10.15
CA LEU A 82 1.90 10.49 -10.81
C LEU A 82 2.50 10.46 -12.23
N THR A 83 2.41 11.56 -12.98
CA THR A 83 3.00 11.66 -14.32
C THR A 83 4.53 11.62 -14.25
N ILE A 84 5.15 12.42 -13.37
CA ILE A 84 6.62 12.46 -13.26
C ILE A 84 7.15 11.11 -12.76
N SER A 85 6.61 10.58 -11.66
CA SER A 85 7.03 9.29 -11.12
C SER A 85 6.77 8.14 -12.09
N GLY A 86 5.60 8.11 -12.73
CA GLY A 86 5.24 7.10 -13.72
C GLY A 86 6.13 7.12 -14.96
N VAL A 87 6.48 8.29 -15.49
CA VAL A 87 7.40 8.41 -16.63
C VAL A 87 8.81 7.97 -16.23
N LEU A 88 9.33 8.43 -15.10
CA LEU A 88 10.68 8.07 -14.65
C LEU A 88 10.80 6.56 -14.38
N LEU A 89 9.84 5.98 -13.65
CA LEU A 89 9.80 4.54 -13.39
C LEU A 89 9.56 3.74 -14.67
N GLY A 90 8.69 4.22 -15.56
CA GLY A 90 8.37 3.57 -16.83
C GLY A 90 9.59 3.50 -17.75
N LEU A 91 10.32 4.60 -17.91
CA LEU A 91 11.58 4.62 -18.64
C LEU A 91 12.62 3.68 -18.01
N GLY A 92 12.71 3.67 -16.68
CA GLY A 92 13.58 2.73 -15.96
C GLY A 92 13.23 1.26 -16.23
N PHE A 93 11.95 0.90 -16.19
CA PHE A 93 11.52 -0.48 -16.46
C PHE A 93 11.70 -0.87 -17.91
N LEU A 94 11.41 0.02 -18.86
CA LEU A 94 11.65 -0.24 -20.29
C LEU A 94 13.14 -0.46 -20.60
N ALA A 95 14.03 0.20 -19.86
CA ALA A 95 15.47 0.07 -20.05
C ALA A 95 16.07 -1.20 -19.41
N VAL A 96 15.52 -1.65 -18.28
CA VAL A 96 16.13 -2.73 -17.46
C VAL A 96 15.39 -4.05 -17.59
N VAL A 97 14.10 -4.04 -17.90
CA VAL A 97 13.24 -5.23 -17.87
C VAL A 97 12.70 -5.53 -19.26
N THR A 98 12.73 -6.80 -19.66
CA THR A 98 12.19 -7.29 -20.93
C THR A 98 10.67 -7.43 -20.91
N LEU A 99 9.96 -6.45 -20.34
CA LEU A 99 8.49 -6.43 -20.31
C LEU A 99 7.94 -5.70 -21.54
N PRO A 100 6.79 -6.13 -22.08
CA PRO A 100 6.02 -5.33 -23.02
C PRO A 100 5.75 -3.92 -22.47
N ALA A 101 5.80 -2.90 -23.34
CA ALA A 101 5.73 -1.51 -22.91
C ALA A 101 4.46 -1.19 -22.08
N TRP A 102 3.32 -1.77 -22.46
CA TRP A 102 2.08 -1.68 -21.69
C TRP A 102 2.23 -2.18 -20.24
N GLN A 103 2.87 -3.33 -20.02
CA GLN A 103 3.06 -3.90 -18.69
C GLN A 103 4.02 -3.06 -17.84
N ALA A 104 5.09 -2.54 -18.46
CA ALA A 104 6.01 -1.62 -17.80
C ALA A 104 5.32 -0.33 -17.37
N LEU A 105 4.42 0.22 -18.21
CA LEU A 105 3.63 1.41 -17.89
C LEU A 105 2.63 1.15 -16.75
N VAL A 106 1.93 0.01 -16.76
CA VAL A 106 1.04 -0.39 -15.66
C VAL A 106 1.84 -0.49 -14.36
N LEU A 107 2.95 -1.23 -14.37
CA LEU A 107 3.81 -1.39 -13.18
C LEU A 107 4.35 -0.06 -12.66
N ALA A 108 4.85 0.79 -13.56
CA ALA A 108 5.35 2.12 -13.21
C ALA A 108 4.26 2.99 -12.57
N THR A 109 3.05 2.99 -13.15
CA THR A 109 1.93 3.77 -12.62
C THR A 109 1.48 3.22 -11.27
N THR A 110 1.40 1.89 -11.11
CA THR A 110 1.05 1.24 -9.83
C THR A 110 2.05 1.56 -8.73
N LEU A 111 3.36 1.54 -9.03
CA LEU A 111 4.40 1.91 -8.06
C LEU A 111 4.49 3.42 -7.82
N GLY A 112 4.07 4.24 -8.79
CA GLY A 112 3.96 5.69 -8.66
C GLY A 112 2.81 6.15 -7.76
N PHE A 113 1.86 5.27 -7.40
CA PHE A 113 0.84 5.59 -6.41
C PHE A 113 1.45 5.69 -5.01
N SER A 114 1.35 6.86 -4.41
CA SER A 114 1.76 7.08 -3.02
C SER A 114 0.59 6.76 -2.07
N SER A 115 0.87 5.97 -1.02
CA SER A 115 -0.10 5.71 0.06
C SER A 115 -0.05 6.85 1.09
N THR A 116 -0.69 7.96 0.75
CA THR A 116 -0.77 9.15 1.63
C THR A 116 -1.45 8.84 2.97
N VAL A 117 -2.32 7.83 3.02
CA VAL A 117 -2.92 7.31 4.26
C VAL A 117 -1.87 6.68 5.17
N LEU A 118 -0.92 5.92 4.62
CA LEU A 118 0.17 5.34 5.40
C LEU A 118 1.13 6.43 5.90
N ALA A 119 1.45 7.41 5.04
CA ALA A 119 2.28 8.55 5.43
C ALA A 119 1.62 9.38 6.55
N ALA A 120 0.33 9.72 6.39
CA ALA A 120 -0.44 10.43 7.41
C ALA A 120 -0.52 9.66 8.73
N LYS A 121 -0.80 8.35 8.67
CA LYS A 121 -0.86 7.51 9.87
C LYS A 121 0.51 7.40 10.56
N THR A 122 1.60 7.32 9.80
CA THR A 122 2.96 7.30 10.36
C THR A 122 3.31 8.64 11.02
N LEU A 123 2.87 9.77 10.46
CA LEU A 123 3.07 11.10 11.03
C LEU A 123 2.23 11.32 12.30
N GLU A 124 0.96 10.86 12.29
CA GLU A 124 0.09 10.84 13.48
C GLU A 124 0.70 9.97 14.60
N GLU A 125 1.23 8.79 14.27
CA GLU A 125 1.90 7.89 15.22
C GLU A 125 3.18 8.50 15.80
N LYS A 126 3.83 9.44 15.11
CA LYS A 126 5.04 10.15 15.55
C LYS A 126 4.78 11.40 16.38
N VAL A 127 3.51 11.77 16.65
CA VAL A 127 3.13 12.97 17.45
C VAL A 127 3.67 14.29 16.85
N GLU A 128 3.89 14.36 15.54
CA GLU A 128 4.31 15.59 14.86
C GLU A 128 3.12 16.43 14.34
N LEU A 129 1.91 15.87 14.41
CA LEU A 129 0.66 16.55 14.08
C LEU A 129 -0.21 16.61 15.34
N ARG A 130 -0.12 17.73 16.08
CA ARG A 130 -1.18 18.22 16.95
C ARG A 130 -1.91 19.36 16.26
#